data_AF-A0A8J2QSV8-F1
#
_entry.id   AF-A0A8J2QSV8-F1
#
_cell.length_a   1.000
_cell.length_b   1.000
_cell.length_c   1.000
_cell.angle_alpha   90.00
_cell.angle_beta   90.00
_cell.angle_gamma   90.00
#
_symmetry.space_group_name_H-M   'P 1'
#
loop_
_entity.id
_entity.type
_entity.pdbx_description
1 polymer ?
#
loop_
_entity_poly.entity_id
_entity_poly.type
_entity_poly.pdbx_seq_one_letter_code
_entity_poly.pdbx_strand_id
1 'polypeptide(L)'
;MVSVAMQCKEHLCQHGYNYETYYLVESDQRKIVRSDPSITFEMHIAILAASNGHILLSTVSQPDAADPVYEIVVGGGGNKFTELRGNLKRNAKASAKTVGILSTIEFRAFYIKITEDGLIEFGREGDILPILSYQDMDPINIHYFSFAAWNGVEAKFLYDCPIPLKNATEVPSSDSVMVEPKMSNSDMLKRSLLLNRDPNIAPRSKVTVQLGVKITSITYDPFETKLRTGLSVVRKWTDDSMAWNPLKFNGTSRLTFRQGQIWSPSLSIYNSDTIGFLDAKNSEPITMFESGETILHMQTTIQTWCLDYSDMLTKWPHDEYDCVIVIEPWENHEDITFQKLDPEDMKATSHIYETINNDYGESNEDEMETSGIRNIEAMQSDNKEYNESVELAEAIDKILFFIYSMTFAVMLALHF
;
A
#
# COMPACT_ATOMS: atom_id res chain seq x y z
N MET A 1 -9.25 17.04 43.77
CA MET A 1 -9.66 17.86 42.62
C MET A 1 -9.04 17.20 41.40
N VAL A 2 -9.79 16.32 40.74
CA VAL A 2 -9.31 15.64 39.51
C VAL A 2 -9.11 16.73 38.47
N SER A 3 -7.93 16.79 37.84
CA SER A 3 -7.63 17.75 36.78
C SER A 3 -8.72 17.69 35.70
N VAL A 4 -9.28 18.84 35.30
CA VAL A 4 -10.30 18.94 34.23
C VAL A 4 -9.83 18.26 32.93
N ALA A 5 -8.51 18.18 32.70
CA ALA A 5 -7.93 17.47 31.57
C ALA A 5 -8.14 15.94 31.62
N MET A 6 -8.33 15.33 32.79
CA MET A 6 -8.62 13.89 32.93
C MET A 6 -10.07 13.52 32.58
N GLN A 7 -10.94 14.51 32.37
CA GLN A 7 -12.34 14.28 32.01
C GLN A 7 -12.63 14.58 30.53
N CYS A 8 -11.64 15.05 29.77
CA CYS A 8 -11.75 15.25 28.33
C CYS A 8 -11.61 13.93 27.58
N LYS A 9 -12.24 13.84 26.41
CA LYS A 9 -11.91 12.79 25.43
C LYS A 9 -10.57 13.09 24.77
N GLU A 10 -9.90 12.04 24.34
CA GLU A 10 -8.54 12.09 23.81
C GLU A 10 -8.49 11.39 22.44
N HIS A 11 -7.85 12.04 21.47
CA HIS A 11 -7.55 11.46 20.16
C HIS A 11 -6.05 11.57 19.85
N LEU A 12 -5.46 10.49 19.36
CA LEU A 12 -4.04 10.40 19.01
C LEU A 12 -3.89 10.17 17.50
N CYS A 13 -3.21 11.10 16.83
CA CYS A 13 -2.94 11.00 15.40
C CYS A 13 -1.63 10.22 15.16
N GLN A 14 -1.73 8.99 14.65
CA GLN A 14 -0.57 8.13 14.33
C GLN A 14 -0.32 7.96 12.83
N HIS A 15 -1.33 8.11 11.99
CA HIS A 15 -1.27 7.76 10.55
C HIS A 15 -1.09 8.98 9.62
N GLY A 16 -0.51 10.08 10.13
CA GLY A 16 -0.20 11.26 9.33
C GLY A 16 -1.44 12.02 8.82
N TYR A 17 -1.37 12.55 7.60
CA TYR A 17 -2.37 13.49 7.05
C TYR A 17 -3.57 12.78 6.42
N ASN A 18 -4.10 11.80 7.14
CA ASN A 18 -5.31 11.04 6.80
C ASN A 18 -6.31 11.16 7.95
N TYR A 19 -7.53 11.56 7.61
CA TYR A 19 -8.65 11.61 8.54
C TYR A 19 -9.31 10.22 8.57
N GLU A 20 -9.05 9.45 9.63
CA GLU A 20 -9.52 8.07 9.72
C GLU A 20 -10.72 7.90 10.66
N THR A 21 -10.75 8.71 11.72
CA THR A 21 -11.76 8.60 12.79
C THR A 21 -12.65 9.83 12.80
N TYR A 22 -13.92 9.62 12.51
CA TYR A 22 -14.93 10.67 12.50
C TYR A 22 -15.79 10.58 13.76
N TYR A 23 -16.19 11.72 14.28
CA TYR A 23 -17.03 11.84 15.46
C TYR A 23 -18.33 12.54 15.08
N LEU A 24 -19.47 11.91 15.38
CA LEU A 24 -20.78 12.48 15.17
C LEU A 24 -21.06 13.54 16.25
N VAL A 25 -21.55 14.69 15.80
CA VAL A 25 -22.00 15.80 16.63
C VAL A 25 -23.52 15.77 16.65
N GLU A 26 -24.12 15.48 17.80
CA GLU A 26 -25.56 15.68 17.97
C GLU A 26 -25.86 17.18 18.00
N SER A 27 -26.73 17.63 17.09
CA SER A 27 -27.07 19.04 16.83
C SER A 27 -27.54 19.83 18.06
N ASP A 28 -28.04 19.13 19.09
CA ASP A 28 -28.65 19.74 20.26
C ASP A 28 -27.65 19.91 21.41
N GLN A 29 -26.51 19.19 21.39
CA GLN A 29 -25.56 19.17 22.50
C GLN A 29 -24.48 20.24 22.44
N ARG A 30 -24.26 20.89 21.27
CA ARG A 30 -23.29 22.00 21.13
C ARG A 30 -23.91 23.40 21.05
N LYS A 31 -25.24 23.51 21.08
CA LYS A 31 -25.94 24.80 21.31
C LYS A 31 -25.82 25.30 22.75
N ILE A 32 -25.22 24.49 23.65
CA ILE A 32 -25.15 24.75 25.09
C ILE A 32 -23.75 25.21 25.48
N VAL A 33 -23.22 26.23 24.78
CA VAL A 33 -22.21 27.10 25.36
C VAL A 33 -22.78 28.51 25.41
N ARG A 34 -23.10 28.89 26.65
CA ARG A 34 -23.89 30.05 27.06
C ARG A 34 -23.37 31.37 26.45
N SER A 35 -24.17 32.03 25.60
CA SER A 35 -24.56 33.46 25.71
C SER A 35 -25.23 34.01 24.44
N ASP A 36 -24.97 33.42 23.26
CA ASP A 36 -25.44 33.94 21.98
C ASP A 36 -26.27 32.90 21.21
N PRO A 37 -27.58 33.13 20.97
CA PRO A 37 -28.43 32.20 20.24
C PRO A 37 -28.08 32.08 18.75
N SER A 38 -27.24 32.97 18.21
CA SER A 38 -26.78 32.89 16.82
C SER A 38 -25.73 31.81 16.58
N ILE A 39 -25.12 31.24 17.62
CA ILE A 39 -24.08 30.21 17.47
C ILE A 39 -24.71 28.86 17.15
N THR A 40 -24.36 28.30 15.98
CA THR A 40 -24.82 26.98 15.53
C THR A 40 -23.85 25.86 15.92
N PHE A 41 -22.55 26.18 16.05
CA PHE A 41 -21.53 25.23 16.45
C PHE A 41 -20.45 25.91 17.27
N GLU A 42 -20.19 25.37 18.48
CA GLU A 42 -19.07 25.76 19.32
C GLU A 42 -18.29 24.52 19.77
N MET A 43 -16.96 24.62 19.69
CA MET A 43 -16.07 23.52 20.04
C MET A 43 -14.81 24.06 20.71
N HIS A 44 -14.54 23.55 21.91
CA HIS A 44 -13.31 23.81 22.66
C HIS A 44 -12.40 22.59 22.57
N ILE A 45 -11.13 22.82 22.27
CA ILE A 45 -10.13 21.78 22.09
C ILE A 45 -8.79 22.19 22.67
N ALA A 46 -7.94 21.21 22.94
CA ALA A 46 -6.53 21.46 23.21
C ALA A 46 -5.64 20.54 22.38
N ILE A 47 -4.54 21.08 21.87
CA ILE A 47 -3.63 20.39 20.94
C ILE A 47 -2.23 20.36 21.55
N LEU A 48 -1.62 19.17 21.58
CA LEU A 48 -0.22 18.94 21.90
C LEU A 48 0.45 18.34 20.66
N ALA A 49 1.33 19.10 20.01
CA ALA A 49 2.04 18.70 18.80
C ALA A 49 3.21 19.64 18.51
N ALA A 50 4.20 19.17 17.74
CA ALA A 50 5.30 20.03 17.27
C ALA A 50 4.83 21.09 16.26
N SER A 51 3.91 20.72 15.38
CA SER A 51 3.33 21.54 14.32
C SER A 51 2.09 20.86 13.75
N ASN A 52 1.42 21.51 12.80
CA ASN A 52 0.43 20.90 11.91
C ASN A 52 -0.61 20.01 12.62
N GLY A 53 -1.34 20.57 13.59
CA GLY A 53 -2.58 19.97 14.08
C GLY A 53 -3.72 20.29 13.13
N HIS A 54 -4.39 19.29 12.60
CA HIS A 54 -5.48 19.47 11.63
C HIS A 54 -6.82 19.11 12.25
N ILE A 55 -7.82 19.97 12.06
CA ILE A 55 -9.19 19.77 12.49
C ILE A 55 -10.07 19.87 11.25
N LEU A 56 -10.91 18.87 11.03
CA LEU A 56 -11.85 18.82 9.93
C LEU A 56 -13.27 18.85 10.48
N LEU A 57 -14.12 19.72 9.92
CA LEU A 57 -15.55 19.78 10.19
C LEU A 57 -16.31 19.52 8.87
N SER A 58 -17.33 18.66 8.91
CA SER A 58 -18.05 18.23 7.71
C SER A 58 -19.53 17.91 7.96
N THR A 59 -20.30 17.88 6.88
CA THR A 59 -21.72 17.46 6.86
C THR A 59 -21.88 15.94 6.78
N VAL A 60 -20.87 15.24 6.25
CA VAL A 60 -20.84 13.78 6.07
C VAL A 60 -19.63 13.17 6.77
N SER A 61 -19.75 11.91 7.20
CA SER A 61 -18.60 11.10 7.63
C SER A 61 -17.78 10.72 6.39
N GLN A 62 -16.47 10.93 6.42
CA GLN A 62 -15.56 10.65 5.28
C GLN A 62 -15.89 11.45 4.01
N PRO A 63 -15.76 12.79 4.03
CA PRO A 63 -15.95 13.62 2.86
C PRO A 63 -14.93 13.29 1.76
N ASP A 64 -15.36 13.38 0.52
CA ASP A 64 -14.53 13.31 -0.68
C ASP A 64 -14.02 14.70 -1.08
N ALA A 65 -13.12 14.77 -2.06
CA ALA A 65 -12.54 16.04 -2.52
C ALA A 65 -13.57 17.07 -3.00
N ALA A 66 -14.74 16.61 -3.45
CA ALA A 66 -15.85 17.45 -3.91
C ALA A 66 -16.71 18.00 -2.77
N ASP A 67 -16.70 17.37 -1.60
CA ASP A 67 -17.52 17.77 -0.48
C ASP A 67 -17.00 19.08 0.15
N PRO A 68 -17.90 20.02 0.50
CA PRO A 68 -17.51 21.22 1.23
C PRO A 68 -17.17 20.84 2.69
N VAL A 69 -16.04 21.34 3.16
CA VAL A 69 -15.55 21.10 4.53
C VAL A 69 -14.93 22.36 5.09
N TYR A 70 -14.87 22.47 6.42
CA TYR A 70 -13.96 23.40 7.07
C TYR A 70 -12.76 22.63 7.60
N GLU A 71 -11.61 22.85 6.98
CA GLU A 71 -10.33 22.33 7.47
C GLU A 71 -9.53 23.47 8.11
N ILE A 72 -9.24 23.35 9.40
CA ILE A 72 -8.41 24.27 10.15
C ILE A 72 -7.05 23.61 10.37
N VAL A 73 -6.01 24.21 9.78
CA VAL A 73 -4.62 23.81 9.95
C VAL A 73 -3.97 24.71 11.00
N VAL A 74 -3.67 24.16 12.16
CA VAL A 74 -3.02 24.87 13.27
C VAL A 74 -1.52 24.61 13.24
N GLY A 75 -0.73 25.68 13.18
CA GLY A 75 0.73 25.55 13.11
C GLY A 75 1.24 24.93 11.80
N GLY A 76 0.64 25.26 10.67
CA GLY A 76 1.15 24.94 9.35
C GLY A 76 2.53 25.56 9.06
N GLY A 77 3.24 25.02 8.07
CA GLY A 77 4.57 25.52 7.68
C GLY A 77 5.66 25.27 8.73
N GLY A 78 5.52 24.20 9.52
CA GLY A 78 6.41 23.93 10.67
C GLY A 78 6.13 24.88 11.82
N ASN A 79 4.86 25.01 12.21
CA ASN A 79 4.39 25.83 13.34
C ASN A 79 4.51 27.35 13.11
N LYS A 80 4.21 27.83 11.90
CA LYS A 80 4.37 29.25 11.50
C LYS A 80 3.07 29.97 11.19
N PHE A 81 2.04 29.27 10.77
CA PHE A 81 0.75 29.88 10.40
C PHE A 81 -0.43 29.00 10.81
N THR A 82 -1.61 29.61 10.84
CA THR A 82 -2.90 28.92 11.00
C THR A 82 -3.77 29.28 9.82
N GLU A 83 -4.45 28.31 9.22
CA GLU A 83 -5.19 28.49 7.98
C GLU A 83 -6.53 27.77 8.03
N LEU A 84 -7.58 28.45 7.58
CA LEU A 84 -8.91 27.88 7.33
C LEU A 84 -9.05 27.61 5.83
N ARG A 85 -9.55 26.42 5.50
CA ARG A 85 -9.77 25.94 4.13
C ARG A 85 -11.22 25.49 3.95
N GLY A 86 -11.75 25.70 2.74
CA GLY A 86 -13.12 25.33 2.37
C GLY A 86 -13.25 23.96 1.68
N ASN A 87 -12.13 23.29 1.40
CA ASN A 87 -12.10 21.97 0.80
C ASN A 87 -10.94 21.16 1.39
N LEU A 88 -11.02 19.83 1.28
CA LEU A 88 -9.95 18.95 1.76
C LEU A 88 -8.61 19.32 1.12
N LYS A 89 -7.64 19.68 1.97
CA LYS A 89 -6.25 19.95 1.61
C LYS A 89 -6.05 21.14 0.65
N ARG A 90 -7.10 21.93 0.35
CA ARG A 90 -7.05 23.00 -0.68
C ARG A 90 -8.00 24.15 -0.37
N ASN A 91 -7.97 25.20 -1.20
CA ASN A 91 -8.89 26.35 -1.14
C ASN A 91 -8.84 27.10 0.20
N ALA A 92 -7.68 27.71 0.49
CA ALA A 92 -7.51 28.56 1.66
C ALA A 92 -8.46 29.78 1.62
N LYS A 93 -9.21 29.96 2.70
CA LYS A 93 -10.21 31.03 2.87
C LYS A 93 -9.70 32.16 3.76
N ALA A 94 -8.98 31.80 4.84
CA ALA A 94 -8.34 32.74 5.74
C ALA A 94 -7.02 32.16 6.25
N SER A 95 -6.01 33.00 6.45
CA SER A 95 -4.69 32.59 6.93
C SER A 95 -4.10 33.66 7.83
N ALA A 96 -3.46 33.25 8.92
CA ALA A 96 -2.83 34.13 9.89
C ALA A 96 -1.44 33.61 10.27
N LYS A 97 -0.48 34.52 10.48
CA LYS A 97 0.86 34.17 10.96
C LYS A 97 0.81 33.90 12.46
N THR A 98 1.13 32.68 12.87
CA THR A 98 1.00 32.18 14.25
C THR A 98 2.22 31.35 14.63
N VAL A 99 3.40 31.99 14.66
CA VAL A 99 4.66 31.30 14.94
C VAL A 99 4.66 30.73 16.36
N GLY A 100 4.96 29.44 16.50
CA GLY A 100 5.02 28.76 17.80
C GLY A 100 3.66 28.59 18.46
N ILE A 101 2.58 28.46 17.68
CA ILE A 101 1.23 28.33 18.23
C ILE A 101 0.99 27.00 18.92
N LEU A 102 1.64 25.93 18.47
CA LEU A 102 1.62 24.60 19.09
C LEU A 102 2.89 24.35 19.93
N SER A 103 2.82 23.39 20.84
CA SER A 103 3.90 22.98 21.74
C SER A 103 4.00 21.45 21.81
N THR A 104 5.21 20.92 21.90
CA THR A 104 5.48 19.48 22.06
C THR A 104 5.36 18.99 23.50
N ILE A 105 5.35 19.90 24.47
CA ILE A 105 5.42 19.57 25.90
C ILE A 105 4.18 19.97 26.71
N GLU A 106 3.33 20.83 26.16
CA GLU A 106 2.11 21.28 26.83
C GLU A 106 0.95 21.45 25.84
N PHE A 107 -0.25 21.14 26.31
CA PHE A 107 -1.47 21.37 25.54
C PHE A 107 -1.73 22.87 25.35
N ARG A 108 -2.02 23.27 24.12
CA ARG A 108 -2.46 24.62 23.75
C ARG A 108 -3.95 24.59 23.46
N ALA A 109 -4.72 25.41 24.16
CA ALA A 109 -6.19 25.39 24.09
C ALA A 109 -6.72 26.41 23.08
N PHE A 110 -7.73 26.01 22.31
CA PHE A 110 -8.36 26.78 21.23
C PHE A 110 -9.87 26.58 21.21
N TYR A 111 -10.57 27.55 20.63
CA TYR A 111 -12.00 27.48 20.34
C TYR A 111 -12.28 27.59 18.85
N ILE A 112 -13.39 26.99 18.43
CA ILE A 112 -14.04 27.18 17.12
C ILE A 112 -15.47 27.63 17.40
N LYS A 113 -15.90 28.71 16.73
CA LYS A 113 -17.27 29.21 16.76
C LYS A 113 -17.78 29.40 15.35
N ILE A 114 -19.00 28.95 15.10
CA ILE A 114 -19.72 29.15 13.83
C ILE A 114 -21.10 29.67 14.16
N THR A 115 -21.50 30.76 13.53
CA THR A 115 -22.82 31.36 13.68
C THR A 115 -23.76 30.97 12.54
N GLU A 116 -25.06 31.16 12.75
CA GLU A 116 -26.13 30.86 11.79
C GLU A 116 -26.02 31.70 10.52
N ASP A 117 -25.52 32.94 10.63
CA ASP A 117 -25.26 33.82 9.50
C ASP A 117 -23.94 33.52 8.76
N GLY A 118 -23.15 32.54 9.24
CA GLY A 118 -21.98 32.00 8.54
C GLY A 118 -20.64 32.61 8.96
N LEU A 119 -20.56 33.32 10.09
CA LEU A 119 -19.29 33.78 10.64
C LEU A 119 -18.56 32.60 11.31
N ILE A 120 -17.34 32.34 10.87
CA ILE A 120 -16.45 31.30 11.39
C ILE A 120 -15.29 31.96 12.10
N GLU A 121 -15.09 31.62 13.37
CA GLU A 121 -13.99 32.10 14.18
C GLU A 121 -13.18 30.95 14.77
N PHE A 122 -11.86 31.11 14.74
CA PHE A 122 -10.91 30.24 15.42
C PHE A 122 -9.97 31.09 16.27
N GLY A 123 -9.81 30.77 17.55
CA GLY A 123 -8.99 31.55 18.47
C GLY A 123 -8.39 30.71 19.60
N ARG A 124 -7.53 31.34 20.40
CA ARG A 124 -6.98 30.74 21.63
C ARG A 124 -7.95 30.93 22.77
N GLU A 125 -8.04 29.93 23.64
CA GLU A 125 -8.82 30.07 24.87
C GLU A 125 -8.30 31.23 25.73
N GLY A 126 -9.22 32.08 26.19
CA GLY A 126 -8.92 33.25 27.03
C GLY A 126 -8.47 34.51 26.29
N ASP A 127 -8.16 34.42 24.99
CA ASP A 127 -7.87 35.60 24.16
C ASP A 127 -9.19 36.29 23.75
N ILE A 128 -9.17 37.62 23.70
CA ILE A 128 -10.36 38.43 23.37
C ILE A 128 -10.64 38.44 21.86
N LEU A 129 -9.59 38.39 21.04
CA LEU A 129 -9.68 38.47 19.59
C LEU A 129 -9.42 37.09 18.97
N PRO A 130 -10.19 36.71 17.93
CA PRO A 130 -9.93 35.48 17.20
C PRO A 130 -8.64 35.59 16.38
N ILE A 131 -8.03 34.45 16.11
CA ILE A 131 -6.87 34.31 15.22
C ILE A 131 -7.33 34.35 13.76
N LEU A 132 -8.41 33.64 13.45
CA LEU A 132 -9.07 33.64 12.15
C LEU A 132 -10.53 34.06 12.32
N SER A 133 -11.01 34.90 11.41
CA SER A 133 -12.41 35.27 11.27
C SER A 133 -12.74 35.29 9.78
N TYR A 134 -13.79 34.58 9.38
CA TYR A 134 -14.19 34.43 7.97
C TYR A 134 -15.71 34.37 7.86
N GLN A 135 -16.27 35.14 6.93
CA GLN A 135 -17.71 35.10 6.61
C GLN A 135 -17.94 34.16 5.42
N ASP A 136 -18.63 33.05 5.66
CA ASP A 136 -19.14 32.19 4.61
C ASP A 136 -20.55 32.64 4.21
N MET A 137 -20.81 32.73 2.90
CA MET A 137 -22.12 33.10 2.37
C MET A 137 -23.04 31.87 2.20
N ASP A 138 -22.46 30.66 2.24
CA ASP A 138 -23.17 29.39 2.14
C ASP A 138 -22.66 28.42 3.22
N PRO A 139 -22.93 28.71 4.51
CA PRO A 139 -22.35 27.96 5.62
C PRO A 139 -22.83 26.50 5.65
N ILE A 140 -21.91 25.57 5.91
CA ILE A 140 -22.25 24.15 6.05
C ILE A 140 -22.74 23.82 7.46
N ASN A 141 -23.73 22.92 7.55
CA ASN A 141 -24.20 22.41 8.83
C ASN A 141 -23.28 21.29 9.34
N ILE A 142 -22.61 21.51 10.46
CA ILE A 142 -21.62 20.56 10.97
C ILE A 142 -22.31 19.38 11.67
N HIS A 143 -22.10 18.19 11.11
CA HIS A 143 -22.56 16.93 11.69
C HIS A 143 -21.40 16.06 12.17
N TYR A 144 -20.20 16.25 11.62
CA TYR A 144 -19.04 15.44 11.93
C TYR A 144 -17.80 16.30 12.13
N PHE A 145 -16.88 15.81 12.96
CA PHE A 145 -15.51 16.30 12.97
C PHE A 145 -14.50 15.15 12.99
N SER A 146 -13.27 15.45 12.57
CA SER A 146 -12.13 14.53 12.60
C SER A 146 -10.85 15.30 12.90
N PHE A 147 -9.85 14.60 13.43
CA PHE A 147 -8.51 15.14 13.63
C PHE A 147 -7.49 14.42 12.74
N ALA A 148 -6.41 15.12 12.42
CA ALA A 148 -5.25 14.56 11.75
C ALA A 148 -3.98 15.36 12.11
N ALA A 149 -2.83 14.90 11.65
CA ALA A 149 -1.56 15.61 11.75
C ALA A 149 -0.81 15.59 10.42
N TRP A 150 0.24 16.37 10.25
CA TRP A 150 1.11 16.20 9.08
C TRP A 150 1.89 14.87 9.15
N ASN A 151 2.31 14.35 8.00
CA ASN A 151 3.11 13.12 7.93
C ASN A 151 4.39 13.24 8.78
N GLY A 152 4.60 12.28 9.67
CA GLY A 152 5.74 12.26 10.60
C GLY A 152 5.60 13.19 11.82
N VAL A 153 4.42 13.80 12.02
CA VAL A 153 4.13 14.59 13.22
C VAL A 153 3.14 13.85 14.11
N GLU A 154 3.52 13.62 15.36
CA GLU A 154 2.62 13.13 16.38
C GLU A 154 1.81 14.30 16.95
N ALA A 155 0.48 14.15 16.97
CA ALA A 155 -0.42 15.12 17.55
C ALA A 155 -1.44 14.44 18.46
N LYS A 156 -1.73 15.11 19.57
CA LYS A 156 -2.68 14.68 20.56
C LYS A 156 -3.71 15.77 20.77
N PHE A 157 -4.99 15.40 20.69
CA PHE A 157 -6.12 16.30 20.81
C PHE A 157 -6.93 15.95 22.06
N LEU A 158 -7.25 16.96 22.87
CA LEU A 158 -8.28 16.88 23.90
C LEU A 158 -9.51 17.61 23.39
N TYR A 159 -10.68 16.97 23.53
CA TYR A 159 -11.95 17.50 23.05
C TYR A 159 -13.09 17.05 23.98
N ASP A 160 -14.27 17.64 23.81
CA ASP A 160 -15.46 17.33 24.62
C ASP A 160 -15.17 17.40 26.14
N CYS A 161 -14.37 18.39 26.56
CA CYS A 161 -14.06 18.60 27.97
C CYS A 161 -15.29 19.12 28.75
N PRO A 162 -15.49 18.72 30.02
CA PRO A 162 -16.52 19.30 30.87
C PRO A 162 -16.26 20.78 31.12
N ILE A 163 -17.30 21.61 31.01
CA ILE A 163 -17.20 23.06 31.25
C ILE A 163 -17.52 23.33 32.73
N PRO A 164 -16.55 23.83 33.54
CA PRO A 164 -16.81 24.15 34.93
C PRO A 164 -17.70 25.40 35.04
N LEU A 165 -18.93 25.21 35.52
CA LEU A 165 -19.86 26.31 35.75
C LEU A 165 -19.59 26.99 37.10
N LYS A 166 -19.60 28.33 37.12
CA LYS A 166 -19.45 29.15 38.34
C LYS A 166 -20.52 28.90 39.41
N ASN A 167 -21.66 28.30 39.08
CA ASN A 167 -22.70 27.86 40.03
C ASN A 167 -23.13 26.44 39.64
N ALA A 168 -22.94 25.50 40.57
CA ALA A 168 -23.01 24.07 40.37
C ALA A 168 -24.30 23.57 39.68
N THR A 169 -24.11 23.09 38.46
CA THR A 169 -24.42 21.73 37.97
C THR A 169 -23.62 21.62 36.68
N GLU A 170 -22.71 20.65 36.58
CA GLU A 170 -21.93 20.37 35.37
C GLU A 170 -22.90 20.32 34.18
N VAL A 171 -22.71 21.20 33.19
CA VAL A 171 -23.42 21.09 31.92
C VAL A 171 -22.90 19.80 31.26
N PRO A 172 -23.75 18.97 30.63
CA PRO A 172 -23.27 17.82 29.89
C PRO A 172 -22.22 18.32 28.87
N SER A 173 -20.98 17.84 28.98
CA SER A 173 -20.03 17.97 27.88
C SER A 173 -20.66 17.38 26.64
N SER A 174 -20.49 18.03 25.48
CA SER A 174 -20.85 17.46 24.18
C SER A 174 -20.37 16.00 24.14
N ASP A 175 -21.28 15.03 24.03
CA ASP A 175 -20.90 13.60 24.06
C ASP A 175 -20.76 13.06 22.63
N SER A 176 -19.74 13.51 21.89
CA SER A 176 -19.56 13.05 20.51
C SER A 176 -19.28 11.55 20.44
N VAL A 177 -19.93 10.87 19.50
CA VAL A 177 -19.81 9.41 19.35
C VAL A 177 -18.91 9.12 18.16
N MET A 178 -17.90 8.26 18.37
CA MET A 178 -17.05 7.78 17.29
C MET A 178 -17.89 7.00 16.28
N VAL A 179 -17.81 7.40 15.01
CA VAL A 179 -18.52 6.78 13.90
C VAL A 179 -17.65 5.65 13.36
N GLU A 180 -18.22 4.46 13.22
CA GLU A 180 -17.51 3.39 12.54
C GLU A 180 -17.21 3.80 11.09
N PRO A 181 -15.98 3.59 10.60
CA PRO A 181 -15.61 3.96 9.24
C PRO A 181 -16.60 3.38 8.25
N LYS A 182 -17.11 4.18 7.29
CA LYS A 182 -17.86 3.65 6.16
C LYS A 182 -16.88 2.89 5.27
N MET A 183 -16.74 1.63 5.58
CA MET A 183 -15.78 0.75 4.96
C MET A 183 -16.18 0.54 3.50
N SER A 184 -15.21 0.62 2.57
CA SER A 184 -15.46 0.24 1.17
C SER A 184 -16.02 -1.19 1.14
N ASN A 185 -16.89 -1.50 0.17
CA ASN A 185 -17.41 -2.86 0.01
C ASN A 185 -16.27 -3.89 -0.12
N SER A 186 -15.17 -3.52 -0.78
CA SER A 186 -13.97 -4.35 -0.89
C SER A 186 -13.28 -4.56 0.45
N ASP A 187 -13.22 -3.54 1.30
CA ASP A 187 -12.61 -3.63 2.64
C ASP A 187 -13.50 -4.41 3.61
N MET A 188 -14.83 -4.25 3.51
CA MET A 188 -15.81 -5.06 4.26
C MET A 188 -15.66 -6.53 3.89
N LEU A 189 -15.58 -6.80 2.59
CA LEU A 189 -15.38 -8.15 2.08
C LEU A 189 -14.03 -8.72 2.53
N LYS A 190 -12.92 -7.99 2.37
CA LYS A 190 -11.61 -8.41 2.88
C LYS A 190 -11.64 -8.72 4.37
N ARG A 191 -12.19 -7.83 5.21
CA ARG A 191 -12.32 -8.07 6.65
C ARG A 191 -13.14 -9.32 6.94
N SER A 192 -14.26 -9.53 6.23
CA SER A 192 -15.11 -10.71 6.40
C SER A 192 -14.41 -12.01 5.99
N LEU A 193 -13.61 -11.98 4.91
CA LEU A 193 -12.88 -13.15 4.42
C LEU A 193 -11.71 -13.50 5.35
N LEU A 194 -11.01 -12.50 5.88
CA LEU A 194 -9.83 -12.70 6.73
C LEU A 194 -10.17 -13.02 8.20
N LEU A 195 -11.42 -12.84 8.62
CA LEU A 195 -11.83 -13.05 10.01
C LEU A 195 -11.63 -14.51 10.44
N ASN A 196 -10.89 -14.72 11.53
CA ASN A 196 -10.57 -16.04 12.11
C ASN A 196 -9.80 -16.99 11.18
N ARG A 197 -9.04 -16.45 10.22
CA ARG A 197 -8.17 -17.26 9.35
C ARG A 197 -6.70 -17.10 9.74
N ASP A 198 -5.98 -18.21 9.68
CA ASP A 198 -4.52 -18.21 9.76
C ASP A 198 -3.97 -18.20 8.32
N PRO A 199 -3.16 -17.19 7.94
CA PRO A 199 -2.59 -17.10 6.60
C PRO A 199 -1.56 -18.21 6.31
N ASN A 200 -1.15 -19.02 7.29
CA ASN A 200 -0.17 -20.09 7.08
C ASN A 200 -0.81 -21.46 6.77
N ILE A 201 -2.15 -21.56 6.80
CA ILE A 201 -2.87 -22.81 6.56
C ILE A 201 -3.35 -22.85 5.11
N ALA A 202 -3.05 -23.93 4.38
CA ALA A 202 -3.54 -24.06 3.01
C ALA A 202 -5.07 -24.16 2.92
N PRO A 203 -5.64 -23.78 1.76
CA PRO A 203 -7.05 -23.94 1.48
C PRO A 203 -7.55 -25.39 1.62
N ARG A 204 -6.69 -26.37 1.30
CA ARG A 204 -6.99 -27.81 1.25
C ARG A 204 -5.76 -28.64 1.60
N SER A 205 -5.97 -29.93 1.91
CA SER A 205 -4.88 -30.90 2.08
C SER A 205 -4.10 -31.20 0.79
N LYS A 206 -4.73 -30.99 -0.37
CA LYS A 206 -4.14 -31.12 -1.71
C LYS A 206 -4.41 -29.85 -2.49
N VAL A 207 -3.36 -29.12 -2.87
CA VAL A 207 -3.47 -27.88 -3.63
C VAL A 207 -2.66 -28.01 -4.91
N THR A 208 -3.30 -27.78 -6.05
CA THR A 208 -2.61 -27.67 -7.33
C THR A 208 -2.14 -26.24 -7.51
N VAL A 209 -0.84 -26.05 -7.69
CA VAL A 209 -0.22 -24.76 -7.94
C VAL A 209 0.29 -24.75 -9.38
N GLN A 210 -0.24 -23.85 -10.19
CA GLN A 210 0.28 -23.58 -11.52
C GLN A 210 1.45 -22.61 -11.41
N LEU A 211 2.59 -23.02 -11.97
CA LEU A 211 3.84 -22.25 -11.93
C LEU A 211 4.24 -21.89 -13.36
N GLY A 212 4.31 -20.59 -13.64
CA GLY A 212 4.90 -20.02 -14.84
C GLY A 212 6.25 -19.40 -14.49
N VAL A 213 7.30 -19.73 -15.24
CA VAL A 213 8.64 -19.17 -15.04
C VAL A 213 9.15 -18.63 -16.37
N LYS A 214 9.56 -17.37 -16.37
CA LYS A 214 10.24 -16.71 -17.48
C LYS A 214 11.62 -16.26 -17.03
N ILE A 215 12.64 -16.67 -17.77
CA ILE A 215 14.00 -16.21 -17.53
C ILE A 215 14.15 -14.80 -18.12
N THR A 216 14.59 -13.85 -17.29
CA THR A 216 14.79 -12.44 -17.67
C THR A 216 16.25 -12.09 -17.89
N SER A 217 17.18 -12.76 -17.19
CA SER A 217 18.62 -12.61 -17.39
C SER A 217 19.35 -13.87 -16.96
N ILE A 218 20.51 -14.13 -17.58
CA ILE A 218 21.38 -15.27 -17.26
C ILE A 218 22.82 -14.76 -17.20
N THR A 219 23.57 -15.18 -16.19
CA THR A 219 25.01 -14.95 -16.08
C THR A 219 25.66 -16.16 -15.42
N TYR A 220 26.67 -16.73 -16.06
CA TYR A 220 27.41 -17.88 -15.53
C TYR A 220 28.83 -17.47 -15.14
N ASP A 221 29.24 -17.85 -13.93
CA ASP A 221 30.61 -17.73 -13.45
C ASP A 221 31.30 -19.11 -13.49
N PRO A 222 32.22 -19.34 -14.44
CA PRO A 222 32.91 -20.62 -14.56
C PRO A 222 33.95 -20.86 -13.45
N PHE A 223 34.44 -19.81 -12.77
CA PHE A 223 35.41 -19.97 -11.68
C PHE A 223 34.74 -20.40 -10.37
N GLU A 224 33.52 -19.91 -10.14
CA GLU A 224 32.72 -20.31 -8.98
C GLU A 224 31.74 -21.44 -9.28
N THR A 225 31.53 -21.81 -10.55
CA THR A 225 30.53 -22.79 -11.02
C THR A 225 29.09 -22.39 -10.63
N LYS A 226 28.81 -21.09 -10.75
CA LYS A 226 27.55 -20.49 -10.30
C LYS A 226 26.79 -19.86 -11.45
N LEU A 227 25.52 -20.21 -11.54
CA LEU A 227 24.56 -19.59 -12.43
C LEU A 227 23.74 -18.56 -11.65
N ARG A 228 23.79 -17.32 -12.11
CA ARG A 228 22.91 -16.25 -11.65
C ARG A 228 21.81 -16.03 -12.67
N THR A 229 20.57 -16.24 -12.24
CA THR A 229 19.40 -16.20 -13.12
C THR A 229 18.38 -15.19 -12.61
N GLY A 230 17.99 -14.24 -13.45
CA GLY A 230 16.82 -13.40 -13.24
C GLY A 230 15.56 -14.15 -13.64
N LEU A 231 14.56 -14.16 -12.77
CA LEU A 231 13.30 -14.87 -12.98
C LEU A 231 12.11 -13.92 -12.81
N SER A 232 11.14 -14.03 -13.72
CA SER A 232 9.76 -13.56 -13.56
C SER A 232 8.89 -14.80 -13.35
N VAL A 233 8.23 -14.86 -12.21
CA VAL A 233 7.48 -16.03 -11.75
C VAL A 233 6.03 -15.66 -11.54
N VAL A 234 5.14 -16.45 -12.14
CA VAL A 234 3.70 -16.38 -11.94
C VAL A 234 3.28 -17.62 -11.17
N ARG A 235 2.66 -17.42 -10.00
CA ARG A 235 2.02 -18.48 -9.22
C ARG A 235 0.51 -18.31 -9.32
N LYS A 236 -0.18 -19.39 -9.64
CA LYS A 236 -1.64 -19.42 -9.71
C LYS A 236 -2.18 -20.62 -8.93
N TRP A 237 -3.11 -20.37 -8.01
CA TRP A 237 -3.79 -21.39 -7.21
C TRP A 237 -5.24 -21.00 -6.96
N THR A 238 -6.05 -21.92 -6.45
CA THR A 238 -7.47 -21.65 -6.16
C THR A 238 -7.76 -21.91 -4.69
N ASP A 239 -8.36 -20.92 -4.03
CA ASP A 239 -8.89 -21.02 -2.66
C ASP A 239 -10.42 -20.88 -2.68
N ASP A 240 -11.10 -22.01 -2.83
CA ASP A 240 -12.58 -22.07 -2.82
C ASP A 240 -13.19 -21.59 -1.49
N SER A 241 -12.42 -21.64 -0.39
CA SER A 241 -12.91 -21.16 0.90
C SER A 241 -12.97 -19.64 0.96
N MET A 242 -12.17 -18.94 0.14
CA MET A 242 -12.18 -17.48 0.01
C MET A 242 -13.06 -16.98 -1.14
N ALA A 243 -13.72 -17.86 -1.90
CA ALA A 243 -14.65 -17.46 -2.96
C ALA A 243 -15.87 -16.70 -2.41
N TRP A 244 -16.38 -15.71 -3.15
CA TRP A 244 -17.53 -14.89 -2.75
C TRP A 244 -18.50 -14.64 -3.91
N ASN A 245 -19.71 -14.22 -3.57
CA ASN A 245 -20.71 -13.83 -4.58
C ASN A 245 -20.64 -12.30 -4.79
N PRO A 246 -20.29 -11.81 -5.99
CA PRO A 246 -20.14 -10.38 -6.26
C PRO A 246 -21.44 -9.59 -6.05
N LEU A 247 -22.61 -10.20 -6.27
CA LEU A 247 -23.91 -9.54 -6.09
C LEU A 247 -24.17 -9.12 -4.64
N LYS A 248 -23.57 -9.82 -3.66
CA LYS A 248 -23.68 -9.45 -2.24
C LYS A 248 -22.78 -8.27 -1.86
N PHE A 249 -21.80 -7.96 -2.69
CA PHE A 249 -20.77 -6.95 -2.42
C PHE A 249 -20.69 -5.94 -3.57
N ASN A 250 -21.84 -5.48 -4.05
CA ASN A 250 -21.99 -4.41 -5.06
C ASN A 250 -21.18 -4.64 -6.35
N GLY A 251 -21.10 -5.89 -6.83
CA GLY A 251 -20.37 -6.25 -8.04
C GLY A 251 -18.86 -6.34 -7.87
N THR A 252 -18.34 -6.40 -6.63
CA THR A 252 -16.89 -6.59 -6.40
C THR A 252 -16.47 -7.97 -6.90
N SER A 253 -15.70 -8.03 -7.99
CA SER A 253 -15.25 -9.28 -8.62
C SER A 253 -13.78 -9.62 -8.35
N ARG A 254 -13.01 -8.66 -7.79
CA ARG A 254 -11.57 -8.78 -7.55
C ARG A 254 -11.16 -8.12 -6.25
N LEU A 255 -10.21 -8.75 -5.55
CA LEU A 255 -9.56 -8.23 -4.35
C LEU A 255 -8.03 -8.32 -4.47
N THR A 256 -7.34 -7.42 -3.77
CA THR A 256 -5.89 -7.39 -3.67
C THR A 256 -5.43 -7.58 -2.24
N PHE A 257 -4.42 -8.43 -2.03
CA PHE A 257 -3.87 -8.75 -0.72
C PHE A 257 -2.37 -8.52 -0.71
N ARG A 258 -1.83 -8.07 0.42
CA ARG A 258 -0.38 -8.07 0.65
C ARG A 258 0.07 -9.50 0.96
N GLN A 259 1.33 -9.80 0.67
CA GLN A 259 1.92 -11.07 1.08
C GLN A 259 1.79 -11.29 2.59
N GLY A 260 1.50 -12.54 2.99
CA GLY A 260 1.27 -12.91 4.38
C GLY A 260 -0.13 -12.58 4.92
N GLN A 261 -1.00 -11.89 4.16
CA GLN A 261 -2.41 -11.72 4.56
C GLN A 261 -3.26 -12.96 4.25
N ILE A 262 -2.86 -13.74 3.26
CA ILE A 262 -3.50 -14.99 2.86
C ILE A 262 -2.42 -16.04 2.62
N TRP A 263 -2.83 -17.31 2.60
CA TRP A 263 -1.93 -18.40 2.27
C TRP A 263 -1.39 -18.28 0.85
N SER A 264 -0.10 -18.56 0.71
CA SER A 264 0.58 -18.68 -0.56
C SER A 264 1.61 -19.80 -0.48
N PRO A 265 1.80 -20.59 -1.56
CA PRO A 265 2.69 -21.73 -1.54
C PRO A 265 4.15 -21.25 -1.38
N SER A 266 4.81 -21.81 -0.36
CA SER A 266 6.24 -21.57 -0.10
C SER A 266 7.07 -22.47 -0.99
N LEU A 267 7.94 -21.88 -1.80
CA LEU A 267 8.80 -22.58 -2.74
C LEU A 267 10.27 -22.36 -2.36
N SER A 268 11.10 -23.38 -2.53
CA SER A 268 12.56 -23.31 -2.33
C SER A 268 13.28 -23.73 -3.61
N ILE A 269 14.51 -23.22 -3.77
CA ILE A 269 15.40 -23.67 -4.84
C ILE A 269 16.41 -24.62 -4.22
N TYR A 270 16.31 -25.91 -4.56
CA TYR A 270 17.08 -26.96 -3.91
C TYR A 270 18.59 -26.81 -4.16
N ASN A 271 18.99 -26.48 -5.39
CA ASN A 271 20.39 -26.29 -5.77
C ASN A 271 20.88 -24.85 -5.62
N SER A 272 20.30 -24.06 -4.71
CA SER A 272 20.74 -22.68 -4.49
C SER A 272 22.04 -22.60 -3.68
N ASP A 273 22.88 -21.62 -4.01
CA ASP A 273 24.04 -21.21 -3.20
C ASP A 273 23.61 -20.45 -1.93
N THR A 274 22.42 -19.85 -1.96
CA THR A 274 21.86 -19.08 -0.85
C THR A 274 20.75 -19.85 -0.15
N ILE A 275 20.79 -19.88 1.19
CA ILE A 275 19.69 -20.42 2.00
C ILE A 275 18.53 -19.41 1.96
N GLY A 276 17.41 -19.79 1.35
CA GLY A 276 16.21 -18.95 1.31
C GLY A 276 15.08 -19.53 0.47
N PHE A 277 13.88 -18.99 0.71
CA PHE A 277 12.72 -19.25 -0.14
C PHE A 277 12.83 -18.50 -1.46
N LEU A 278 12.19 -19.04 -2.49
CA LEU A 278 11.92 -18.33 -3.74
C LEU A 278 10.89 -17.23 -3.46
N ASP A 279 11.41 -16.10 -3.01
CA ASP A 279 10.63 -14.90 -2.72
C ASP A 279 11.27 -13.67 -3.37
N ALA A 280 10.48 -12.60 -3.46
CA ALA A 280 10.91 -11.34 -4.08
C ALA A 280 11.10 -10.24 -3.04
N LYS A 281 12.14 -9.43 -3.22
CA LYS A 281 12.36 -8.22 -2.40
C LYS A 281 11.28 -7.16 -2.65
N ASN A 282 10.69 -7.15 -3.85
CA ASN A 282 9.63 -6.24 -4.28
C ASN A 282 8.49 -7.06 -4.87
N SER A 283 7.86 -7.89 -4.04
CA SER A 283 6.70 -8.65 -4.46
C SER A 283 5.48 -7.75 -4.66
N GLU A 284 4.74 -8.08 -5.71
CA GLU A 284 3.51 -7.39 -6.05
C GLU A 284 2.34 -7.92 -5.20
N PRO A 285 1.27 -7.15 -5.01
CA PRO A 285 0.12 -7.63 -4.25
C PRO A 285 -0.53 -8.84 -4.92
N ILE A 286 -0.94 -9.80 -4.11
CA ILE A 286 -1.66 -11.00 -4.53
C ILE A 286 -3.05 -10.58 -5.01
N THR A 287 -3.43 -11.01 -6.21
CA THR A 287 -4.75 -10.73 -6.79
C THR A 287 -5.64 -11.95 -6.69
N MET A 288 -6.84 -11.79 -6.15
CA MET A 288 -7.84 -12.85 -6.02
C MET A 288 -9.13 -12.45 -6.74
N PHE A 289 -9.70 -13.38 -7.50
CA PHE A 289 -10.97 -13.24 -8.17
C PHE A 289 -12.11 -13.86 -7.35
N GLU A 290 -13.35 -13.50 -7.67
CA GLU A 290 -14.56 -13.96 -6.97
C GLU A 290 -14.70 -15.49 -6.88
N SER A 291 -14.11 -16.21 -7.83
CA SER A 291 -14.06 -17.68 -7.84
C SER A 291 -13.12 -18.29 -6.80
N GLY A 292 -12.30 -17.48 -6.11
CA GLY A 292 -11.19 -17.94 -5.28
C GLY A 292 -9.89 -18.17 -6.06
N GLU A 293 -9.91 -17.99 -7.39
CA GLU A 293 -8.70 -18.03 -8.21
C GLU A 293 -7.76 -16.90 -7.80
N THR A 294 -6.52 -17.25 -7.49
CA THR A 294 -5.54 -16.35 -6.90
C THR A 294 -4.25 -16.39 -7.70
N ILE A 295 -3.69 -15.21 -7.96
CA ILE A 295 -2.52 -15.00 -8.80
C ILE A 295 -1.52 -14.12 -8.05
N LEU A 296 -0.26 -14.56 -8.03
CA LEU A 296 0.87 -13.80 -7.52
C LEU A 296 1.95 -13.74 -8.59
N HIS A 297 2.29 -12.53 -9.02
CA HIS A 297 3.44 -12.27 -9.87
C HIS A 297 4.60 -11.74 -9.02
N MET A 298 5.81 -12.19 -9.34
CA MET A 298 7.01 -11.73 -8.66
C MET A 298 8.21 -11.77 -9.58
N GLN A 299 9.17 -10.88 -9.31
CA GLN A 299 10.47 -10.88 -9.97
C GLN A 299 11.56 -11.05 -8.94
N THR A 300 12.49 -11.97 -9.21
CA THR A 300 13.60 -12.24 -8.29
C THR A 300 14.86 -12.64 -9.05
N THR A 301 15.98 -12.66 -8.33
CA THR A 301 17.27 -13.12 -8.86
C THR A 301 17.78 -14.22 -7.96
N ILE A 302 18.15 -15.33 -8.57
CA ILE A 302 18.57 -16.53 -7.85
C ILE A 302 20.00 -16.86 -8.24
N GLN A 303 20.71 -17.50 -7.33
CA GLN A 303 22.05 -18.02 -7.56
C GLN A 303 22.05 -19.52 -7.27
N THR A 304 22.38 -20.31 -8.28
CA THR A 304 22.34 -21.77 -8.25
C THR A 304 23.69 -22.36 -8.64
N TRP A 305 24.02 -23.48 -8.02
CA TRP A 305 25.16 -24.30 -8.45
C TRP A 305 24.86 -24.93 -9.81
N CYS A 306 25.81 -24.80 -10.73
CA CYS A 306 25.78 -25.46 -12.03
C CYS A 306 27.15 -26.08 -12.28
N LEU A 307 27.21 -27.40 -12.12
CA LEU A 307 28.41 -28.21 -12.30
C LEU A 307 28.22 -29.07 -13.54
N ASP A 308 29.11 -28.93 -14.51
CA ASP A 308 29.22 -29.89 -15.59
C ASP A 308 30.11 -31.06 -15.13
N TYR A 309 29.52 -32.26 -15.06
CA TYR A 309 30.21 -33.49 -14.69
C TYR A 309 30.64 -34.31 -15.92
N SER A 310 30.34 -33.85 -17.14
CA SER A 310 30.29 -34.70 -18.33
C SER A 310 31.61 -34.83 -19.10
N ASP A 311 32.59 -33.94 -18.93
CA ASP A 311 33.86 -34.04 -19.68
C ASP A 311 35.09 -33.69 -18.82
N MET A 312 36.10 -34.56 -18.83
CA MET A 312 37.43 -34.31 -18.20
C MET A 312 38.30 -33.34 -19.01
N LEU A 313 37.83 -32.86 -20.16
CA LEU A 313 38.53 -31.98 -21.09
C LEU A 313 37.66 -30.76 -21.38
N THR A 314 38.03 -29.62 -20.79
CA THR A 314 37.46 -28.30 -21.11
C THR A 314 37.66 -28.00 -22.59
N LYS A 315 36.58 -27.66 -23.31
CA LYS A 315 36.57 -27.24 -24.72
C LYS A 315 36.64 -25.72 -24.87
N TRP A 316 37.04 -25.03 -23.80
CA TRP A 316 37.20 -23.58 -23.75
C TRP A 316 37.84 -23.02 -25.03
N PRO A 317 37.23 -22.01 -25.69
CA PRO A 317 36.07 -21.23 -25.25
C PRO A 317 34.69 -21.82 -25.59
N HIS A 318 34.62 -22.98 -26.25
CA HIS A 318 33.37 -23.62 -26.71
C HIS A 318 32.82 -24.62 -25.68
N ASP A 319 32.83 -24.24 -24.41
CA ASP A 319 32.23 -25.07 -23.36
C ASP A 319 30.70 -24.94 -23.41
N GLU A 320 30.00 -26.07 -23.36
CA GLU A 320 28.54 -26.13 -23.22
C GLU A 320 28.21 -26.54 -21.77
N TYR A 321 27.25 -25.87 -21.15
CA TYR A 321 26.88 -26.11 -19.75
C TYR A 321 25.38 -26.40 -19.63
N ASP A 322 25.04 -27.60 -19.16
CA ASP A 322 23.65 -28.00 -18.89
C ASP A 322 23.28 -27.70 -17.44
N CYS A 323 22.79 -26.47 -17.20
CA CYS A 323 22.40 -26.03 -15.87
C CYS A 323 20.90 -26.30 -15.59
N VAL A 324 20.61 -27.06 -14.52
CA VAL A 324 19.24 -27.31 -14.07
C VAL A 324 18.92 -26.45 -12.84
N ILE A 325 17.75 -25.79 -12.82
CA ILE A 325 17.22 -25.10 -11.64
C ILE A 325 16.11 -25.96 -11.04
N VAL A 326 16.28 -26.39 -9.81
CA VAL A 326 15.34 -27.29 -9.12
C VAL A 326 14.46 -26.48 -8.18
N ILE A 327 13.18 -26.28 -8.55
CA ILE A 327 12.17 -25.60 -7.73
C ILE A 327 11.28 -26.65 -7.07
N GLU A 328 11.22 -26.61 -5.75
CA GLU A 328 10.47 -27.58 -4.94
C GLU A 328 9.57 -26.85 -3.93
N PRO A 329 8.48 -27.49 -3.49
CA PRO A 329 7.68 -26.96 -2.40
C PRO A 329 8.46 -27.12 -1.09
N TRP A 330 8.45 -26.10 -0.24
CA TRP A 330 9.03 -26.21 1.08
C TRP A 330 8.08 -26.97 2.01
N GLU A 331 8.55 -28.05 2.63
CA GLU A 331 7.74 -28.95 3.46
C GLU A 331 6.94 -28.20 4.54
N ASN A 332 5.62 -28.18 4.35
CA ASN A 332 4.63 -28.05 5.41
C ASN A 332 3.49 -28.99 5.05
N HIS A 333 3.42 -30.17 5.68
CA HIS A 333 2.26 -31.09 5.84
C HIS A 333 1.21 -31.28 4.71
N GLU A 334 1.47 -30.84 3.48
CA GLU A 334 0.47 -30.61 2.43
C GLU A 334 1.00 -31.12 1.07
N ASP A 335 0.13 -31.80 0.32
CA ASP A 335 0.44 -32.33 -1.00
C ASP A 335 0.27 -31.22 -2.05
N ILE A 336 1.35 -30.50 -2.37
CA ILE A 336 1.39 -29.50 -3.44
C ILE A 336 1.74 -30.19 -4.76
N THR A 337 0.88 -30.06 -5.77
CA THR A 337 1.15 -30.57 -7.13
C THR A 337 1.42 -29.41 -8.08
N PHE A 338 2.55 -29.44 -8.80
CA PHE A 338 2.84 -28.43 -9.81
C PHE A 338 2.23 -28.77 -11.16
N GLN A 339 1.71 -27.73 -11.81
CA GLN A 339 1.37 -27.76 -13.22
C GLN A 339 2.12 -26.62 -13.90
N LYS A 340 2.71 -26.91 -15.08
CA LYS A 340 3.31 -25.86 -15.91
C LYS A 340 2.19 -24.91 -16.36
N LEU A 341 2.36 -23.62 -16.11
CA LEU A 341 1.49 -22.62 -16.70
C LEU A 341 1.91 -22.39 -18.15
N ASP A 342 0.96 -22.44 -19.07
CA ASP A 342 1.26 -22.29 -20.49
C ASP A 342 1.81 -20.89 -20.80
N PRO A 343 2.76 -20.75 -21.74
CA PRO A 343 3.37 -19.45 -22.05
C PRO A 343 2.38 -18.38 -22.53
N GLU A 344 1.28 -18.78 -23.17
CA GLU A 344 0.19 -17.88 -23.58
C GLU A 344 -0.58 -17.35 -22.36
N ASP A 345 -0.92 -18.23 -21.42
CA ASP A 345 -1.57 -17.87 -20.15
C ASP A 345 -0.67 -17.00 -19.27
N MET A 346 0.65 -17.23 -19.34
CA MET A 346 1.63 -16.40 -18.66
C MET A 346 1.64 -14.96 -19.21
N LYS A 347 1.54 -14.78 -20.54
CA LYS A 347 1.40 -13.46 -21.18
C LYS A 347 0.05 -12.80 -20.87
N ALA A 348 -1.03 -13.57 -20.91
CA ALA A 348 -2.36 -13.07 -20.54
C ALA A 348 -2.37 -12.58 -19.08
N THR A 349 -1.76 -13.34 -18.17
CA THR A 349 -1.64 -12.97 -16.76
C THR A 349 -0.78 -11.72 -16.57
N SER A 350 0.35 -11.59 -17.29
CA SER A 350 1.17 -10.38 -17.24
C SER A 350 0.45 -9.15 -17.79
N HIS A 351 -0.32 -9.28 -18.89
CA HIS A 351 -1.09 -8.17 -19.45
C HIS A 351 -2.28 -7.76 -18.57
N ILE A 352 -2.99 -8.72 -17.96
CA ILE A 352 -4.00 -8.44 -16.94
C ILE A 352 -3.37 -7.62 -15.82
N TYR A 353 -2.16 -8.00 -15.39
CA TYR A 353 -1.45 -7.31 -14.34
C TYR A 353 -0.96 -5.90 -14.74
N GLU A 354 -0.37 -5.73 -15.93
CA GLU A 354 0.00 -4.41 -16.47
C GLU A 354 -1.22 -3.48 -16.55
N THR A 355 -2.36 -4.00 -17.00
CA THR A 355 -3.62 -3.26 -17.04
C THR A 355 -4.09 -2.86 -15.64
N ILE A 356 -3.96 -3.76 -14.64
CA ILE A 356 -4.30 -3.47 -13.24
C ILE A 356 -3.44 -2.36 -12.66
N ASN A 357 -2.14 -2.36 -12.94
CA ASN A 357 -1.22 -1.35 -12.42
C ASN A 357 -1.35 -0.01 -13.15
N ASN A 358 -1.69 -0.01 -14.44
CA ASN A 358 -1.95 1.22 -15.18
C ASN A 358 -3.23 1.93 -14.70
N ASP A 359 -4.22 1.19 -14.17
CA ASP A 359 -5.41 1.75 -13.52
C ASP A 359 -5.08 2.48 -12.20
N TYR A 360 -3.90 2.22 -11.62
CA TYR A 360 -3.37 2.93 -10.45
C TYR A 360 -2.35 4.04 -10.80
N GLY A 361 -2.11 4.30 -12.09
CA GLY A 361 -1.00 5.13 -12.55
C GLY A 361 -1.29 5.93 -13.80
N GLU A 362 -2.46 6.58 -13.91
CA GLU A 362 -2.67 7.59 -14.95
C GLU A 362 -2.00 8.93 -14.55
N SER A 363 -0.69 9.00 -14.76
CA SER A 363 -0.03 10.26 -15.09
C SER A 363 1.14 9.99 -16.03
N ASN A 364 0.87 10.24 -17.31
CA ASN A 364 1.77 10.61 -18.40
C ASN A 364 3.19 10.03 -18.39
N GLU A 365 3.52 9.20 -19.38
CA GLU A 365 4.61 9.48 -20.34
C GLU A 365 4.68 8.43 -21.46
N ASP A 366 4.54 8.95 -22.69
CA ASP A 366 5.04 8.54 -24.01
C ASP A 366 5.31 7.05 -24.34
N GLU A 367 4.52 6.55 -25.30
CA GLU A 367 4.74 5.32 -26.06
C GLU A 367 6.05 5.41 -26.88
N MET A 368 6.91 4.40 -26.74
CA MET A 368 7.98 4.12 -27.72
C MET A 368 7.76 2.73 -28.33
N GLU A 369 7.34 2.73 -29.61
CA GLU A 369 7.27 1.54 -30.45
C GLU A 369 8.63 0.81 -30.49
N THR A 370 8.61 -0.53 -30.35
CA THR A 370 9.72 -1.36 -30.81
C THR A 370 9.24 -2.41 -31.81
N SER A 371 9.82 -2.28 -32.99
CA SER A 371 9.70 -3.09 -34.19
C SER A 371 10.40 -4.45 -34.05
N GLY A 372 9.87 -5.46 -34.75
CA GLY A 372 10.69 -6.54 -35.30
C GLY A 372 10.35 -7.96 -34.86
N ILE A 373 9.25 -8.50 -35.38
CA ILE A 373 8.97 -9.94 -35.39
C ILE A 373 9.96 -10.63 -36.34
N ARG A 374 10.70 -11.64 -35.86
CA ARG A 374 11.28 -12.70 -36.71
C ARG A 374 10.78 -14.05 -36.23
N ASN A 375 10.04 -14.71 -37.11
CA ASN A 375 9.52 -16.06 -36.96
C ASN A 375 10.66 -17.08 -36.90
N ILE A 376 10.55 -18.06 -36.01
CA ILE A 376 11.31 -19.32 -36.09
C ILE A 376 10.28 -20.45 -35.99
N GLU A 377 10.22 -21.26 -37.06
CA GLU A 377 9.41 -22.47 -37.16
C GLU A 377 9.94 -23.54 -36.20
N ALA A 378 9.06 -24.19 -35.45
CA ALA A 378 9.36 -25.40 -34.70
C ALA A 378 8.78 -26.61 -35.46
N MET A 379 9.64 -27.56 -35.83
CA MET A 379 9.21 -28.88 -36.31
C MET A 379 8.78 -29.75 -35.13
N GLN A 380 7.59 -30.35 -35.24
CA GLN A 380 7.08 -31.38 -34.33
C GLN A 380 7.92 -32.66 -34.41
N SER A 381 8.24 -33.24 -33.25
CA SER A 381 8.36 -34.70 -33.11
C SER A 381 7.58 -35.17 -31.89
N ASP A 382 6.53 -35.95 -32.15
CA ASP A 382 5.82 -36.73 -31.14
C ASP A 382 6.68 -37.92 -30.69
N ASN A 383 6.85 -38.09 -29.37
CA ASN A 383 6.67 -39.38 -28.70
C ASN A 383 6.60 -39.23 -27.17
N LYS A 384 5.74 -40.06 -26.57
CA LYS A 384 5.23 -40.05 -25.20
C LYS A 384 6.25 -40.42 -24.09
N GLU A 385 6.19 -39.62 -23.02
CA GLU A 385 5.99 -39.98 -21.60
C GLU A 385 7.13 -40.67 -20.81
N TYR A 386 7.96 -39.87 -20.11
CA TYR A 386 8.09 -39.87 -18.62
C TYR A 386 8.98 -38.71 -18.14
N ASN A 387 8.49 -37.88 -17.21
CA ASN A 387 9.19 -36.84 -16.42
C ASN A 387 10.42 -36.17 -17.06
N GLU A 388 10.20 -35.19 -17.94
CA GLU A 388 11.28 -34.40 -18.54
C GLU A 388 11.66 -33.18 -17.67
N SER A 389 12.95 -33.10 -17.34
CA SER A 389 13.66 -31.87 -17.02
C SER A 389 13.51 -30.88 -18.17
N VAL A 390 13.06 -29.67 -17.88
CA VAL A 390 12.89 -28.62 -18.88
C VAL A 390 14.26 -28.03 -19.22
N GLU A 391 14.85 -28.44 -20.34
CA GLU A 391 16.03 -27.79 -20.92
C GLU A 391 15.66 -26.39 -21.43
N LEU A 392 16.29 -25.36 -20.88
CA LEU A 392 16.09 -23.97 -21.29
C LEU A 392 17.44 -23.28 -21.49
N ALA A 393 17.70 -23.00 -22.77
CA ALA A 393 18.63 -22.03 -23.33
C ALA A 393 20.04 -22.52 -23.70
N GLU A 394 20.27 -22.60 -25.01
CA GLU A 394 21.58 -22.60 -25.66
C GLU A 394 22.12 -21.15 -25.67
N ALA A 395 23.25 -20.90 -25.02
CA ALA A 395 23.86 -19.57 -24.92
C ALA A 395 24.85 -19.31 -26.06
N ILE A 396 24.54 -18.35 -26.94
CA ILE A 396 25.45 -17.94 -28.03
C ILE A 396 26.53 -16.98 -27.50
N ASP A 397 27.63 -17.60 -27.13
CA ASP A 397 29.05 -17.32 -27.33
C ASP A 397 29.69 -15.90 -27.39
N LYS A 398 30.74 -15.76 -26.57
CA LYS A 398 31.78 -14.71 -26.58
C LYS A 398 32.94 -15.00 -27.56
N ILE A 399 32.81 -16.03 -28.42
CA ILE A 399 33.76 -16.41 -29.48
C ILE A 399 34.37 -15.20 -30.20
N LEU A 400 33.54 -14.23 -30.61
CA LEU A 400 34.02 -13.15 -31.48
C LEU A 400 35.10 -12.31 -30.78
N PHE A 401 34.91 -11.98 -29.50
CA PHE A 401 35.89 -11.19 -28.76
C PHE A 401 37.21 -11.94 -28.61
N PHE A 402 37.16 -13.25 -28.34
CA PHE A 402 38.36 -14.08 -28.19
C PHE A 402 39.12 -14.27 -29.51
N ILE A 403 38.40 -14.59 -30.60
CA ILE A 403 39.01 -14.68 -31.93
C ILE A 403 39.73 -13.36 -32.24
N TYR A 404 39.08 -12.21 -32.08
CA TYR A 404 39.70 -10.94 -32.45
C TYR A 404 40.82 -10.46 -31.52
N SER A 405 40.83 -10.81 -30.23
CA SER A 405 41.87 -10.31 -29.31
C SER A 405 43.08 -11.25 -29.25
N MET A 406 42.86 -12.56 -29.13
CA MET A 406 43.93 -13.52 -28.88
C MET A 406 44.51 -14.07 -30.18
N THR A 407 43.69 -14.39 -31.18
CA THR A 407 44.25 -14.82 -32.48
C THR A 407 44.95 -13.67 -33.18
N PHE A 408 44.44 -12.44 -33.05
CA PHE A 408 45.13 -11.25 -33.57
C PHE A 408 46.45 -10.98 -32.84
N ALA A 409 46.49 -11.08 -31.51
CA ALA A 409 47.73 -10.91 -30.75
C ALA A 409 48.78 -11.99 -31.09
N VAL A 410 48.35 -13.25 -31.27
CA VAL A 410 49.22 -14.36 -31.69
C VAL A 410 49.69 -14.18 -33.14
N MET A 411 48.82 -13.76 -34.05
CA MET A 411 49.18 -13.46 -35.44
C MET A 411 50.15 -12.28 -35.52
N LEU A 412 49.97 -11.26 -34.68
CA LEU A 412 50.89 -10.12 -34.58
C LEU A 412 52.25 -10.56 -34.01
N ALA A 413 52.25 -11.41 -32.99
CA ALA A 413 53.47 -11.94 -32.37
C ALA A 413 54.23 -12.94 -33.26
N LEU A 414 53.55 -13.61 -34.20
CA LEU A 414 54.18 -14.45 -35.23
C LEU A 414 54.65 -13.64 -36.45
N HIS A 415 54.16 -12.40 -36.60
CA HIS A 415 54.56 -11.50 -37.68
C HIS A 415 55.84 -10.71 -37.37
N PHE A 416 56.12 -10.45 -36.09
CA PHE A 416 57.39 -9.94 -35.58
C PHE A 416 58.34 -11.08 -35.20
#